data_AF-A0A0D7DXN0-F1
#
_entry.id   AF-A0A0D7DXN0-F1
#
_cell.length_a   1.000
_cell.length_b   1.000
_cell.length_c   1.000
_cell.angle_alpha   90.00
_cell.angle_beta   90.00
_cell.angle_gamma   90.00
#
_symmetry.space_group_name_H-M   'P 1'
#
loop_
_entity.id
_entity.type
_entity.pdbx_description
1 polymer ?
#
loop_
_entity_poly.entity_id
_entity_poly.type
_entity_poly.pdbx_seq_one_letter_code
_entity_poly.pdbx_strand_id
1 'polypeptide(L)'
;AYNSGIAVRRTIALCYVASGVLTSIGALFFAARLGTVGGDIGVGLEVTALTATVLGGITLGGGNGSVAKALAGTLIVLLVTNGLTTLSVRGGYNRMVLATILLVAAIIDIRWLKNRARIISKVYVAPTYHYLPPAPSTEIGKGGPFEQNDKLRDVTLIGLGRIEAPEDVILDRHDNLYAGSRHGDIMRFLAPDYQQMEVFAHIGGQPLGMAFDRQDNLYCCIGGMGLYRISPDRKIEKATDETNRSLWSVNDDSRLRLADDLDIADDGRIFFSEATVRYEMHEWPVDGLEARGNG
;
A
#
# COMPACT_ATOMS: atom_id res chain seq x y z
N ALA A 1 6.18 -8.77 -9.63
CA ALA A 1 6.26 -10.18 -9.18
C ALA A 1 7.72 -10.59 -8.98
N TYR A 2 8.49 -10.90 -10.03
CA TYR A 2 9.94 -11.18 -9.89
C TYR A 2 10.71 -9.97 -9.37
N ASN A 3 10.50 -8.79 -9.99
CA ASN A 3 11.07 -7.51 -9.55
C ASN A 3 10.54 -7.01 -8.19
N SER A 4 9.61 -7.74 -7.58
CA SER A 4 9.01 -7.41 -6.27
C SER A 4 9.47 -8.40 -5.18
N GLY A 5 10.56 -9.13 -5.41
CA GLY A 5 11.13 -10.09 -4.44
C GLY A 5 10.37 -11.42 -4.31
N ILE A 6 9.27 -11.63 -5.04
CA ILE A 6 8.47 -12.86 -4.94
C ILE A 6 9.22 -14.00 -5.62
N ALA A 7 9.41 -15.10 -4.89
CA ALA A 7 9.98 -16.34 -5.41
C ALA A 7 9.00 -17.05 -6.37
N VAL A 8 8.83 -16.50 -7.58
CA VAL A 8 7.81 -16.90 -8.57
C VAL A 8 7.73 -18.42 -8.77
N ARG A 9 8.88 -19.09 -8.93
CA ARG A 9 8.94 -20.54 -9.12
C ARG A 9 8.38 -21.31 -7.93
N ARG A 10 8.69 -20.88 -6.70
CA ARG A 10 8.21 -21.51 -5.47
C ARG A 10 6.72 -21.26 -5.28
N THR A 11 6.25 -20.04 -5.54
CA THR A 11 4.82 -19.70 -5.47
C THR A 11 4.00 -20.54 -6.43
N ILE A 12 4.43 -20.67 -7.69
CA ILE A 12 3.74 -21.51 -8.68
C ILE A 12 3.71 -22.97 -8.22
N ALA A 13 4.84 -23.51 -7.73
CA ALA A 13 4.89 -24.88 -7.23
C ALA A 13 3.93 -25.11 -6.05
N LEU A 14 3.88 -24.19 -5.09
CA LEU A 14 2.96 -24.25 -3.94
C LEU A 14 1.50 -24.18 -4.40
N CYS A 15 1.15 -23.37 -5.40
CA CYS A 15 -0.19 -23.33 -5.96
C CYS A 15 -0.63 -24.69 -6.55
N TYR A 16 0.25 -25.36 -7.31
CA TYR A 16 -0.04 -26.70 -7.84
C TYR A 16 -0.23 -27.73 -6.73
N VAL A 17 0.65 -27.72 -5.71
CA VAL A 17 0.53 -28.63 -4.57
C VAL A 17 -0.78 -28.40 -3.82
N ALA A 18 -1.11 -27.14 -3.50
CA ALA A 18 -2.36 -26.80 -2.81
C ALA A 18 -3.60 -27.23 -3.62
N SER A 19 -3.61 -26.98 -4.93
CA SER A 19 -4.69 -27.42 -5.81
C SER A 19 -4.84 -28.95 -5.82
N GLY A 20 -3.74 -29.70 -5.85
CA GLY A 20 -3.76 -31.17 -5.80
C GLY A 20 -4.31 -31.71 -4.47
N VAL A 21 -3.89 -31.15 -3.34
CA VAL A 21 -4.38 -31.52 -2.01
C VAL A 21 -5.88 -31.28 -1.89
N LEU A 22 -6.36 -30.09 -2.28
CA LEU A 22 -7.78 -29.75 -2.23
C LEU A 22 -8.62 -30.65 -3.15
N THR A 23 -8.12 -30.94 -4.34
CA THR A 23 -8.79 -31.85 -5.28
C THR A 23 -8.87 -33.27 -4.73
N SER A 24 -7.80 -33.76 -4.09
CA SER A 24 -7.77 -35.08 -3.44
C SER A 24 -8.81 -35.19 -2.32
N ILE A 25 -8.89 -34.18 -1.45
CA ILE A 25 -9.90 -34.13 -0.38
C ILE A 25 -11.31 -34.13 -0.97
N GLY A 26 -11.56 -33.30 -1.99
CA GLY A 26 -12.84 -33.26 -2.69
C GLY A 26 -13.21 -34.61 -3.34
N ALA A 27 -12.24 -35.26 -3.98
CA ALA A 27 -12.41 -36.57 -4.61
C ALA A 27 -12.73 -37.66 -3.59
N LEU A 28 -12.12 -37.65 -2.40
CA LEU A 28 -12.44 -38.58 -1.32
C LEU A 28 -13.89 -38.44 -0.86
N PHE A 29 -14.36 -37.20 -0.64
CA PHE A 29 -15.76 -36.96 -0.28
C PHE A 29 -16.72 -37.35 -1.42
N PHE A 30 -16.33 -37.09 -2.66
CA PHE A 30 -17.14 -37.45 -3.83
C PHE A 30 -17.26 -38.96 -4.00
N ALA A 31 -16.16 -39.71 -3.83
CA ALA A 31 -16.14 -41.17 -3.86
C ALA A 31 -16.95 -41.77 -2.70
N ALA A 32 -16.80 -41.24 -1.49
CA ALA A 32 -17.59 -41.66 -0.32
C ALA A 32 -19.10 -41.47 -0.54
N ARG A 33 -19.49 -40.39 -1.24
CA ARG A 33 -20.89 -40.13 -1.61
C ARG A 33 -21.43 -41.10 -2.65
N LEU A 34 -20.65 -41.46 -3.67
CA LEU A 34 -21.09 -42.34 -4.76
C LEU A 34 -21.07 -43.82 -4.37
N GLY A 35 -20.24 -44.22 -3.40
CA GLY A 35 -20.11 -45.60 -2.94
C GLY A 35 -19.45 -46.55 -3.95
N THR A 36 -19.11 -46.06 -5.16
CA THR A 36 -18.39 -46.80 -6.21
C THR A 36 -17.47 -45.84 -6.97
N VAL A 37 -16.43 -46.37 -7.63
CA VAL A 37 -15.53 -45.59 -8.49
C VAL A 37 -15.49 -46.21 -9.89
N GLY A 38 -15.90 -45.46 -10.90
CA GLY A 38 -15.85 -45.81 -12.33
C GLY A 38 -14.80 -44.98 -13.09
N GLY A 39 -14.33 -45.47 -14.23
CA GLY A 39 -13.27 -44.80 -15.03
C GLY A 39 -13.71 -43.50 -15.72
N ASP A 40 -15.01 -43.25 -15.78
CA ASP A 40 -15.65 -42.05 -16.32
C ASP A 40 -15.97 -40.99 -15.25
N ILE A 41 -15.73 -41.31 -13.97
CA ILE A 41 -15.92 -40.35 -12.88
C ILE A 41 -14.99 -39.16 -13.05
N GLY A 42 -15.59 -37.97 -13.05
CA GLY A 42 -14.88 -36.71 -13.18
C GLY A 42 -14.90 -36.12 -14.59
N VAL A 43 -15.29 -36.89 -15.62
CA VAL A 43 -15.39 -36.38 -17.00
C VAL A 43 -16.45 -35.28 -17.09
N GLY A 44 -16.03 -34.06 -17.42
CA GLY A 44 -16.86 -32.87 -17.50
C GLY A 44 -16.95 -32.05 -16.21
N LEU A 45 -16.37 -32.52 -15.10
CA LEU A 45 -16.23 -31.69 -13.90
C LEU A 45 -15.26 -30.54 -14.11
N GLU A 46 -14.29 -30.69 -15.00
CA GLU A 46 -13.38 -29.62 -15.41
C GLU A 46 -14.13 -28.42 -15.99
N VAL A 47 -15.12 -28.68 -16.86
CA VAL A 47 -15.96 -27.62 -17.45
C VAL A 47 -16.81 -26.97 -16.37
N THR A 48 -17.34 -27.76 -15.44
CA THR A 48 -18.17 -27.26 -14.33
C THR A 48 -17.35 -26.38 -13.38
N ALA A 49 -16.13 -26.80 -13.02
CA ALA A 49 -15.22 -26.07 -12.15
C ALA A 49 -14.71 -24.76 -12.80
N LEU A 50 -14.38 -24.80 -14.10
CA LEU A 50 -14.04 -23.59 -14.87
C LEU A 50 -15.24 -22.64 -14.96
N THR A 51 -16.44 -23.16 -15.20
CA THR A 51 -17.67 -22.34 -15.25
C THR A 51 -17.90 -21.65 -13.92
N ALA A 52 -17.79 -22.37 -12.80
CA ALA A 52 -17.98 -21.82 -11.46
C ALA A 52 -17.00 -20.70 -11.13
N THR A 53 -15.71 -20.90 -11.41
CA THR A 53 -14.67 -19.93 -11.10
C THR A 53 -14.76 -18.67 -11.97
N VAL A 54 -14.99 -18.83 -13.28
CA VAL A 54 -15.14 -17.71 -14.22
C VAL A 54 -16.44 -16.95 -13.98
N LEU A 55 -17.56 -17.63 -13.72
CA LEU A 55 -18.82 -17.00 -13.36
C LEU A 55 -18.72 -16.23 -12.03
N GLY A 56 -17.92 -16.74 -11.09
CA GLY A 56 -17.57 -16.03 -9.85
C GLY A 56 -16.76 -14.75 -10.09
N GLY A 57 -16.23 -14.52 -11.29
CA GLY A 57 -15.44 -13.34 -11.63
C GLY A 57 -13.94 -13.51 -11.35
N ILE A 58 -13.43 -14.73 -11.35
CA ILE A 58 -11.99 -14.97 -11.48
C ILE A 58 -11.60 -14.79 -12.94
N THR A 59 -10.63 -13.91 -13.19
CA THR A 59 -10.21 -13.55 -14.55
C THR A 59 -9.39 -14.68 -15.19
N LEU A 60 -9.66 -15.02 -16.45
CA LEU A 60 -8.88 -16.02 -17.18
C LEU A 60 -7.44 -15.56 -17.49
N GLY A 61 -7.22 -14.25 -17.58
CA GLY A 61 -5.90 -13.65 -17.79
C GLY A 61 -5.00 -13.63 -16.55
N GLY A 62 -5.50 -14.09 -15.41
CA GLY A 62 -4.79 -14.07 -14.13
C GLY A 62 -4.66 -12.68 -13.51
N GLY A 63 -4.13 -12.63 -12.29
CA GLY A 63 -3.78 -11.39 -11.59
C GLY A 63 -4.90 -10.75 -10.78
N ASN A 64 -6.16 -11.16 -10.93
CA ASN A 64 -7.28 -10.68 -10.10
C ASN A 64 -8.29 -11.79 -9.81
N GLY A 65 -8.66 -11.94 -8.53
CA GLY A 65 -9.64 -12.94 -8.09
C GLY A 65 -9.85 -12.90 -6.57
N SER A 66 -10.94 -13.51 -6.11
CA SER A 66 -11.22 -13.68 -4.67
C SER A 66 -11.82 -15.05 -4.42
N VAL A 67 -11.46 -15.69 -3.30
CA VAL A 67 -11.99 -17.00 -2.90
C VAL A 67 -13.50 -16.91 -2.66
N ALA A 68 -13.98 -15.83 -2.01
CA ALA A 68 -15.41 -15.64 -1.76
C ALA A 68 -16.24 -15.57 -3.05
N LYS A 69 -15.68 -14.91 -4.07
CA LYS A 69 -16.25 -14.82 -5.42
C LYS A 69 -16.32 -16.18 -6.11
N ALA A 70 -15.28 -17.00 -5.99
CA ALA A 70 -15.25 -18.37 -6.50
C ALA A 70 -16.32 -19.27 -5.84
N LEU A 71 -16.50 -19.13 -4.53
CA LEU A 71 -17.54 -19.85 -3.78
C LEU A 71 -18.95 -19.44 -4.24
N ALA A 72 -19.20 -18.15 -4.45
CA ALA A 72 -20.46 -17.67 -4.99
C ALA A 72 -20.75 -18.23 -6.39
N GLY A 73 -19.76 -18.23 -7.28
CA GLY A 73 -19.89 -18.83 -8.62
C GLY A 73 -20.14 -20.35 -8.57
N THR A 74 -19.48 -21.05 -7.65
CA THR A 74 -19.70 -22.48 -7.39
C THR A 74 -21.13 -22.76 -6.91
N LEU A 75 -21.65 -21.93 -6.00
CA LEU A 75 -23.03 -22.04 -5.52
C LEU A 75 -24.04 -21.82 -6.65
N ILE A 76 -23.81 -20.83 -7.52
CA ILE A 76 -24.69 -20.57 -8.67
C ILE A 76 -24.71 -21.76 -9.62
N VAL A 77 -23.53 -22.30 -9.97
CA VAL A 77 -23.45 -23.49 -10.83
C VAL A 77 -24.13 -24.70 -10.18
N LEU A 78 -24.00 -24.88 -8.87
CA LEU A 78 -24.70 -25.93 -8.13
C LEU A 78 -26.23 -25.77 -8.17
N LEU A 79 -26.74 -24.55 -8.01
CA LEU A 79 -28.17 -24.26 -8.12
C LEU A 79 -28.69 -24.52 -9.53
N VAL A 80 -27.95 -24.09 -10.56
CA VAL A 80 -28.33 -24.32 -11.96
C VAL A 80 -28.36 -25.81 -12.29
N THR A 81 -27.32 -26.55 -11.91
CA THR A 81 -27.23 -28.00 -12.18
C THR A 81 -28.32 -28.78 -11.45
N ASN A 82 -28.58 -28.48 -10.18
CA ASN A 82 -29.67 -29.11 -9.44
C ASN A 82 -31.04 -28.73 -10.03
N GLY A 83 -31.26 -27.45 -10.35
CA GLY A 83 -32.51 -26.97 -10.94
C GLY A 83 -32.84 -27.62 -12.28
N LEU A 84 -31.86 -27.71 -13.19
CA LEU A 84 -32.05 -28.40 -14.48
C LEU A 84 -32.30 -29.90 -14.32
N THR A 85 -31.67 -30.52 -13.30
CA THR A 85 -31.90 -31.95 -12.99
C THR A 85 -33.31 -32.17 -12.45
N THR A 86 -33.81 -31.30 -11.56
CA THR A 86 -35.19 -31.36 -11.06
C THR A 86 -36.23 -31.20 -12.17
N LEU A 87 -35.94 -30.35 -13.17
CA LEU A 87 -36.80 -30.15 -14.34
C LEU A 87 -36.79 -31.34 -15.32
N SER A 88 -36.15 -32.46 -14.97
CA SER A 88 -36.08 -33.70 -15.79
C SER A 88 -35.55 -33.45 -17.21
N VAL A 89 -34.67 -32.46 -17.36
CA VAL A 89 -34.05 -32.15 -18.64
C VAL A 89 -33.05 -33.26 -18.98
N ARG A 90 -33.09 -33.80 -20.21
CA ARG A 90 -32.19 -34.90 -20.65
C ARG A 90 -30.73 -34.53 -20.39
N GLY A 91 -29.92 -35.48 -19.92
CA GLY A 91 -28.56 -35.24 -19.38
C GLY A 91 -27.56 -34.50 -20.29
N GLY A 92 -27.79 -34.46 -21.61
CA GLY A 92 -26.97 -33.67 -22.54
C GLY A 92 -27.12 -32.15 -22.39
N TYR A 93 -28.31 -31.67 -22.00
CA TYR A 93 -28.59 -30.24 -21.92
C TYR A 93 -27.85 -29.54 -20.76
N ASN A 94 -27.60 -30.24 -19.66
CA ASN A 94 -26.82 -29.69 -18.53
C ASN A 94 -25.44 -29.21 -18.99
N ARG A 95 -24.75 -30.04 -19.79
CA ARG A 95 -23.42 -29.69 -20.33
C ARG A 95 -23.49 -28.53 -21.32
N MET A 96 -24.53 -28.47 -22.17
CA MET A 96 -24.72 -27.37 -23.11
C MET A 96 -24.99 -26.03 -22.40
N VAL A 97 -25.82 -26.04 -21.35
CA VAL A 97 -26.11 -24.81 -20.59
C VAL A 97 -24.87 -24.31 -19.87
N LEU A 98 -24.13 -25.19 -19.20
CA LEU A 98 -22.87 -24.82 -18.52
C LEU A 98 -21.82 -24.29 -19.50
N ALA A 99 -21.64 -24.95 -20.65
CA ALA A 99 -20.73 -24.48 -21.69
C ALA A 99 -21.14 -23.10 -22.23
N THR A 100 -22.45 -22.85 -22.38
CA THR A 100 -22.98 -21.55 -22.82
C THR A 100 -22.72 -20.47 -21.77
N ILE A 101 -22.97 -20.76 -20.49
CA ILE A 101 -22.69 -19.84 -19.37
C ILE A 101 -21.21 -19.48 -19.33
N LEU A 102 -20.32 -20.48 -19.42
CA LEU A 102 -18.88 -20.26 -19.44
C LEU A 102 -18.47 -19.37 -20.61
N LEU A 103 -18.97 -19.64 -21.81
CA LEU A 103 -18.65 -18.87 -23.01
C LEU A 103 -19.12 -17.41 -22.88
N VAL A 104 -20.33 -17.17 -22.40
CA VAL A 104 -20.85 -15.82 -22.14
C VAL A 104 -20.02 -15.11 -21.07
N ALA A 105 -19.73 -15.77 -19.96
CA ALA A 105 -18.93 -15.21 -18.87
C ALA A 105 -17.51 -14.83 -19.34
N ALA A 106 -16.86 -15.70 -20.11
CA ALA A 106 -15.53 -15.45 -20.67
C ALA A 106 -15.54 -14.27 -21.68
N ILE A 107 -16.55 -14.17 -22.53
CA ILE A 107 -16.70 -13.03 -23.46
C ILE A 107 -16.87 -11.72 -22.69
N ILE A 108 -17.68 -11.72 -21.64
CA ILE A 108 -17.88 -10.55 -20.79
C ILE A 108 -16.57 -10.18 -20.12
N ASP A 109 -15.85 -11.13 -19.51
CA ASP A 109 -14.56 -10.89 -18.84
C ASP A 109 -13.54 -10.25 -19.79
N ILE A 110 -13.34 -10.84 -20.98
CA ILE A 110 -12.38 -10.34 -21.98
C ILE A 110 -12.78 -8.95 -22.49
N ARG A 111 -14.06 -8.73 -22.84
CA ARG A 111 -14.54 -7.44 -23.32
C ARG A 111 -14.50 -6.37 -22.23
N TRP A 112 -14.83 -6.73 -21.00
CA TRP A 112 -14.79 -5.84 -19.86
C TRP A 112 -13.37 -5.37 -19.59
N LEU A 113 -12.39 -6.28 -19.51
CA LEU A 113 -10.99 -5.93 -19.28
C LEU A 113 -10.43 -5.02 -20.38
N LYS A 114 -10.76 -5.29 -21.65
CA LYS A 114 -10.27 -4.50 -22.79
C LYS A 114 -10.94 -3.13 -22.90
N ASN A 115 -12.23 -3.03 -22.57
CA ASN A 115 -13.01 -1.81 -22.77
C ASN A 115 -13.27 -1.02 -21.49
N ARG A 116 -12.85 -1.48 -20.29
CA ARG A 116 -13.10 -0.77 -19.02
C ARG A 116 -12.69 0.70 -19.09
N ALA A 117 -11.49 0.96 -19.61
CA ALA A 117 -10.95 2.32 -19.69
C ALA A 117 -11.76 3.18 -20.67
N ARG A 118 -12.20 2.60 -21.80
CA ARG A 118 -13.04 3.26 -22.80
C ARG A 118 -14.48 3.49 -22.31
N ILE A 119 -15.01 2.61 -21.46
CA ILE A 119 -16.34 2.76 -20.85
C ILE A 119 -16.29 3.84 -19.77
N ILE A 120 -15.29 3.78 -18.88
CA ILE A 120 -15.08 4.79 -17.84
C ILE A 120 -14.81 6.15 -18.49
N SER A 121 -14.03 6.24 -19.58
CA SER A 121 -13.80 7.51 -20.27
C SER A 121 -15.03 8.05 -21.01
N LYS A 122 -16.01 7.20 -21.33
CA LYS A 122 -17.32 7.63 -21.87
C LYS A 122 -18.26 8.13 -20.79
N VAL A 123 -18.05 7.72 -19.53
CA VAL A 123 -18.65 8.38 -18.38
C VAL A 123 -17.86 9.67 -18.15
N TYR A 124 -18.12 10.65 -19.02
CA TYR A 124 -17.65 12.01 -18.84
C TYR A 124 -18.37 12.58 -17.61
N VAL A 125 -17.72 12.49 -16.45
CA VAL A 125 -18.09 13.31 -15.31
C VAL A 125 -17.50 14.68 -15.61
N ALA A 126 -18.34 15.60 -16.09
CA ALA A 126 -17.94 16.99 -16.20
C ALA A 126 -17.59 17.45 -14.77
N PRO A 127 -16.32 17.78 -14.45
CA PRO A 127 -15.95 18.24 -13.11
C PRO A 127 -16.65 19.57 -12.75
N THR A 128 -17.31 20.20 -13.74
CA THR A 128 -18.11 21.41 -13.65
C THR A 128 -19.59 21.18 -13.33
N TYR A 129 -20.08 19.93 -13.22
CA TYR A 129 -21.50 19.69 -12.88
C TYR A 129 -21.84 20.12 -11.45
N HIS A 130 -20.83 20.22 -10.58
CA HIS A 130 -20.92 20.93 -9.32
C HIS A 130 -20.30 22.32 -9.49
N TYR A 131 -21.14 23.36 -9.44
CA TYR A 131 -20.64 24.70 -9.21
C TYR A 131 -19.91 24.70 -7.87
N LEU A 132 -18.62 25.01 -7.90
CA LEU A 132 -17.91 25.32 -6.67
C LEU A 132 -18.63 26.49 -5.99
N PRO A 133 -18.76 26.47 -4.65
CA PRO A 133 -19.25 27.64 -3.94
C PRO A 133 -18.37 28.84 -4.30
N PRO A 134 -18.91 30.07 -4.30
CA PRO A 134 -18.11 31.26 -4.50
C PRO A 134 -16.93 31.24 -3.52
N ALA A 135 -15.73 31.49 -4.05
CA ALA A 135 -14.52 31.50 -3.24
C ALA A 135 -14.71 32.49 -2.09
N PRO A 136 -14.39 32.11 -0.84
CA PRO A 136 -14.44 33.04 0.27
C PRO A 136 -13.51 34.22 0.00
N SER A 137 -13.92 35.43 0.41
CA SER A 137 -13.10 36.62 0.21
C SER A 137 -11.77 36.50 0.96
N THR A 138 -10.69 36.91 0.30
CA THR A 138 -9.36 37.07 0.90
C THR A 138 -9.12 38.50 1.40
N GLU A 139 -10.07 39.42 1.19
CA GLU A 139 -9.96 40.81 1.61
C GLU A 139 -9.92 40.94 3.13
N ILE A 140 -9.05 41.83 3.60
CA ILE A 140 -8.91 42.20 5.00
C ILE A 140 -10.23 42.79 5.53
N GLY A 141 -10.66 42.36 6.71
CA GLY A 141 -11.86 42.84 7.40
C GLY A 141 -13.15 42.10 7.04
N LYS A 142 -13.11 41.02 6.25
CA LYS A 142 -14.29 40.25 5.83
C LYS A 142 -14.63 39.04 6.72
N GLY A 143 -13.80 38.71 7.70
CA GLY A 143 -14.05 37.65 8.70
C GLY A 143 -14.04 36.22 8.15
N GLY A 144 -13.45 36.00 6.97
CA GLY A 144 -13.45 34.71 6.27
C GLY A 144 -12.27 33.80 6.66
N PRO A 145 -12.37 32.49 6.42
CA PRO A 145 -11.27 31.56 6.71
C PRO A 145 -10.00 31.82 5.89
N PHE A 146 -10.12 32.53 4.76
CA PHE A 146 -9.01 32.91 3.89
C PHE A 146 -8.69 34.41 3.93
N GLU A 147 -9.22 35.13 4.92
CA GLU A 147 -8.90 36.53 5.13
C GLU A 147 -7.38 36.72 5.29
N GLN A 148 -6.81 37.64 4.52
CA GLN A 148 -5.41 38.01 4.65
C GLN A 148 -5.14 38.53 6.07
N ASN A 149 -4.11 37.99 6.71
CA ASN A 149 -3.67 38.44 8.04
C ASN A 149 -2.16 38.64 8.07
N ASP A 150 -1.74 39.55 8.93
CA ASP A 150 -0.32 39.92 9.12
C ASP A 150 0.26 39.30 10.41
N LYS A 151 -0.29 38.16 10.88
CA LYS A 151 0.14 37.56 12.17
C LYS A 151 1.62 37.20 12.23
N LEU A 152 2.24 36.96 11.07
CA LEU A 152 3.66 36.63 10.93
C LEU A 152 4.51 37.82 10.46
N ARG A 153 4.00 39.05 10.51
CA ARG A 153 4.73 40.24 10.05
C ARG A 153 5.98 40.54 10.88
N ASP A 154 5.90 40.33 12.19
CA ASP A 154 6.96 40.66 13.14
C ASP A 154 7.82 39.44 13.55
N VAL A 155 7.94 38.44 12.66
CA VAL A 155 8.78 37.26 12.93
C VAL A 155 10.26 37.55 12.70
N THR A 156 11.11 36.98 13.55
CA THR A 156 12.56 36.99 13.36
C THR A 156 12.98 35.83 12.48
N LEU A 157 13.84 36.09 11.50
CA LEU A 157 14.39 35.06 10.62
C LEU A 157 15.64 34.44 11.25
N ILE A 158 15.62 33.12 11.45
CA ILE A 158 16.76 32.34 11.94
C ILE A 158 17.34 31.54 10.77
N GLY A 159 18.66 31.56 10.60
CA GLY A 159 19.33 30.73 9.60
C GLY A 159 19.14 31.12 8.13
N LEU A 160 18.51 32.27 7.82
CA LEU A 160 18.30 32.70 6.43
C LEU A 160 19.62 32.80 5.67
N GLY A 161 19.73 32.05 4.56
CA GLY A 161 20.94 32.00 3.73
C GLY A 161 22.13 31.30 4.38
N ARG A 162 21.95 30.65 5.54
CA ARG A 162 22.99 29.94 6.30
C ARG A 162 22.80 28.42 6.33
N ILE A 163 21.60 27.94 6.07
CA ILE A 163 21.25 26.51 5.97
C ILE A 163 20.47 26.28 4.67
N GLU A 164 20.79 25.21 3.95
CA GLU A 164 20.07 24.84 2.72
C GLU A 164 19.01 23.79 3.02
N ALA A 165 17.78 24.08 2.58
CA ALA A 165 16.59 23.23 2.71
C ALA A 165 16.47 22.62 4.12
N PRO A 166 16.27 23.47 5.15
CA PRO A 166 16.00 22.98 6.49
C PRO A 166 14.77 22.07 6.47
N GLU A 167 14.90 20.90 7.10
CA GLU A 167 13.83 19.93 7.29
C GLU A 167 13.72 19.63 8.79
N ASP A 168 12.47 19.59 9.24
CA ASP A 168 12.01 19.57 10.63
C ASP A 168 12.67 20.64 11.53
N VAL A 169 11.93 21.11 12.52
CA VAL A 169 12.41 22.13 13.44
C VAL A 169 11.92 21.80 14.84
N ILE A 170 12.87 21.37 15.69
CA ILE A 170 12.58 21.02 17.08
C ILE A 170 13.47 21.81 18.03
N LEU A 171 13.03 21.88 19.29
CA LEU A 171 13.79 22.49 20.38
C LEU A 171 14.24 21.42 21.37
N ASP A 172 15.46 21.56 21.89
CA ASP A 172 15.87 20.82 23.08
C ASP A 172 15.32 21.48 24.36
N ARG A 173 15.61 20.88 25.52
CA ARG A 173 15.18 21.40 26.85
C ARG A 173 15.84 22.72 27.25
N HIS A 174 16.89 23.14 26.54
CA HIS A 174 17.62 24.38 26.77
C HIS A 174 17.25 25.46 25.74
N ASP A 175 16.15 25.26 25.01
CA ASP A 175 15.66 26.09 23.92
C ASP A 175 16.61 26.17 22.71
N ASN A 176 17.61 25.30 22.58
CA ASN A 176 18.42 25.27 21.35
C ASN A 176 17.59 24.67 20.21
N LEU A 177 17.68 25.28 19.04
CA LEU A 177 16.92 24.88 17.86
C LEU A 177 17.73 23.94 16.99
N TYR A 178 17.10 22.85 16.56
CA TYR A 178 17.68 21.84 15.69
C TYR A 178 16.93 21.79 14.37
N ALA A 179 17.67 21.69 13.27
CA ALA A 179 17.13 21.52 11.93
C ALA A 179 18.04 20.64 11.09
N GLY A 180 17.47 19.75 10.30
CA GLY A 180 18.19 19.00 9.27
C GLY A 180 18.67 19.91 8.15
N SER A 181 19.65 19.47 7.36
CA SER A 181 20.06 20.14 6.13
C SER A 181 20.14 19.16 4.98
N ARG A 182 20.05 19.68 3.76
CA ARG A 182 20.20 18.87 2.52
C ARG A 182 21.52 18.09 2.45
N HIS A 183 22.55 18.51 3.17
CA HIS A 183 23.88 17.91 3.12
C HIS A 183 24.09 16.75 4.11
N GLY A 184 23.06 16.35 4.87
CA GLY A 184 23.23 15.29 5.87
C GLY A 184 23.65 15.79 7.25
N ASP A 185 23.68 17.10 7.45
CA ASP A 185 24.01 17.72 8.73
C ASP A 185 22.74 18.00 9.54
N ILE A 186 22.81 17.72 10.84
CA ILE A 186 21.89 18.25 11.83
C ILE A 186 22.52 19.52 12.41
N MET A 187 21.90 20.66 12.13
CA MET A 187 22.35 21.97 12.56
C MET A 187 21.73 22.31 13.90
N ARG A 188 22.52 22.93 14.79
CA ARG A 188 22.07 23.42 16.09
C ARG A 188 22.29 24.92 16.20
N PHE A 189 21.24 25.66 16.47
CA PHE A 189 21.23 27.09 16.74
C PHE A 189 21.09 27.32 18.25
N LEU A 190 22.02 28.09 18.82
CA LEU A 190 22.09 28.26 20.27
C LEU A 190 21.12 29.33 20.76
N ALA A 191 20.34 28.99 21.78
CA ALA A 191 19.52 29.96 22.50
C ALA A 191 20.39 31.00 23.24
N PRO A 192 19.84 32.18 23.56
CA PRO A 192 18.47 32.64 23.28
C PRO A 192 18.33 33.43 21.97
N ASP A 193 19.43 33.81 21.32
CA ASP A 193 19.41 34.73 20.17
C ASP A 193 19.49 34.04 18.81
N TYR A 194 19.81 32.74 18.79
CA TYR A 194 19.93 31.88 17.61
C TYR A 194 20.92 32.42 16.56
N GLN A 195 21.85 33.28 16.96
CA GLN A 195 22.85 33.87 16.06
C GLN A 195 24.01 32.90 15.82
N GLN A 196 24.39 32.16 16.86
CA GLN A 196 25.43 31.14 16.78
C GLN A 196 24.83 29.81 16.34
N MET A 197 25.50 29.16 15.38
CA MET A 197 25.12 27.84 14.89
C MET A 197 26.34 26.95 14.77
N GLU A 198 26.13 25.65 14.91
CA GLU A 198 27.14 24.63 14.67
C GLU A 198 26.51 23.39 14.06
N VAL A 199 27.36 22.54 13.47
CA VAL A 199 26.97 21.18 13.09
C VAL A 199 26.97 20.35 14.37
N PHE A 200 25.79 19.89 14.79
CA PHE A 200 25.66 19.00 15.94
C PHE A 200 26.15 17.60 15.58
N ALA A 201 25.72 17.09 14.42
CA ALA A 201 26.14 15.81 13.88
C ALA A 201 26.07 15.80 12.35
N HIS A 202 27.02 15.11 11.72
CA HIS A 202 26.99 14.78 10.29
C HIS A 202 26.70 13.28 10.15
N ILE A 203 25.52 12.93 9.64
CA ILE A 203 25.08 11.53 9.51
C ILE A 203 25.17 11.07 8.05
N GLY A 204 24.98 12.00 7.11
CA GLY A 204 24.77 11.70 5.70
C GLY A 204 23.27 11.45 5.40
N GLY A 205 22.97 11.12 4.14
CA GLY A 205 21.59 11.05 3.68
C GLY A 205 20.88 12.41 3.79
N GLN A 206 19.56 12.39 3.93
CA GLN A 206 18.77 13.59 4.18
C GLN A 206 18.04 13.43 5.53
N PRO A 207 18.42 14.22 6.57
CA PRO A 207 17.69 14.27 7.83
C PRO A 207 16.30 14.82 7.57
N LEU A 208 15.31 14.11 8.11
CA LEU A 208 13.90 14.46 8.04
C LEU A 208 13.40 14.68 9.49
N GLY A 209 12.28 14.06 9.87
CA GLY A 209 11.70 14.18 11.20
C GLY A 209 12.67 13.80 12.32
N MET A 210 12.52 14.51 13.44
CA MET A 210 13.37 14.40 14.61
C MET A 210 12.56 14.45 15.91
N ALA A 211 13.01 13.73 16.92
CA ALA A 211 12.45 13.83 18.26
C ALA A 211 13.50 13.55 19.35
N PHE A 212 13.41 14.28 20.46
CA PHE A 212 14.23 14.01 21.64
C PHE A 212 13.54 13.02 22.58
N ASP A 213 14.31 12.06 23.09
CA ASP A 213 13.85 11.20 24.17
C ASP A 213 13.99 11.88 25.55
N ARG A 214 13.69 11.13 26.62
CA ARG A 214 13.81 11.66 28.00
C ARG A 214 15.24 11.80 28.50
N GLN A 215 16.21 11.24 27.80
CA GLN A 215 17.63 11.26 28.10
C GLN A 215 18.39 12.25 27.20
N ASP A 216 17.67 13.10 26.46
CA ASP A 216 18.19 14.07 25.50
C ASP A 216 18.95 13.42 24.32
N ASN A 217 18.68 12.14 24.03
CA ASN A 217 19.12 11.56 22.76
C ASN A 217 18.19 12.05 21.65
N LEU A 218 18.78 12.52 20.56
CA LEU A 218 18.07 12.90 19.36
C LEU A 218 17.85 11.67 18.47
N TYR A 219 16.60 11.34 18.19
CA TYR A 219 16.26 10.39 17.14
C TYR A 219 15.95 11.16 15.86
N CYS A 220 16.43 10.65 14.72
CA CYS A 220 16.25 11.30 13.43
C CYS A 220 15.98 10.23 12.35
N CYS A 221 14.93 10.47 11.57
CA CYS A 221 14.65 9.76 10.34
C CYS A 221 15.59 10.27 9.25
N ILE A 222 16.33 9.36 8.61
CA ILE A 222 17.24 9.68 7.52
C ILE A 222 16.71 9.03 6.24
N GLY A 223 16.28 9.85 5.29
CA GLY A 223 15.79 9.39 3.99
C GLY A 223 16.83 8.52 3.28
N GLY A 224 16.44 7.31 2.87
CA GLY A 224 17.31 6.32 2.23
C GLY A 224 18.18 5.48 3.19
N MET A 225 18.16 5.76 4.50
CA MET A 225 19.02 5.08 5.47
C MET A 225 18.26 4.44 6.65
N GLY A 226 17.18 5.05 7.14
CA GLY A 226 16.39 4.54 8.27
C GLY A 226 16.42 5.46 9.48
N LEU A 227 16.24 4.88 10.68
CA LEU A 227 16.19 5.62 11.95
C LEU A 227 17.54 5.56 12.67
N TYR A 228 18.04 6.73 13.07
CA TYR A 228 19.31 6.88 13.78
C TYR A 228 19.11 7.60 15.11
N ARG A 229 19.94 7.25 16.10
CA ARG A 229 20.03 7.90 17.40
C ARG A 229 21.35 8.65 17.50
N ILE A 230 21.30 9.89 17.96
CA ILE A 230 22.45 10.73 18.25
C ILE A 230 22.41 11.06 19.74
N SER A 231 23.38 10.55 20.47
CA SER A 231 23.53 10.80 21.90
C SER A 231 24.01 12.25 22.16
N PRO A 232 23.83 12.80 23.38
CA PRO A 232 24.33 14.15 23.74
C PRO A 232 25.83 14.35 23.55
N ASP A 233 26.62 13.28 23.62
CA ASP A 233 28.06 13.23 23.33
C ASP A 233 28.38 13.21 21.83
N ARG A 234 27.37 13.40 20.97
CA ARG A 234 27.42 13.39 19.50
C ARG A 234 27.77 12.03 18.90
N LYS A 235 27.59 10.94 19.66
CA LYS A 235 27.75 9.58 19.14
C LYS A 235 26.52 9.18 18.31
N ILE A 236 26.75 8.77 17.06
CA ILE A 236 25.72 8.33 16.13
C ILE A 236 25.60 6.79 16.19
N GLU A 237 24.40 6.28 16.40
CA GLU A 237 24.09 4.85 16.41
C GLU A 237 22.86 4.57 15.54
N LYS A 238 22.92 3.52 14.72
CA LYS A 238 21.76 3.08 13.93
C LYS A 238 20.74 2.43 14.87
N ALA A 239 19.51 2.93 14.88
CA ALA A 239 18.42 2.34 15.64
C ALA A 239 17.76 1.21 14.83
N THR A 240 17.35 1.48 13.58
CA THR A 240 16.88 0.45 12.63
C THR A 240 16.92 0.96 11.19
N ASP A 241 17.17 0.08 10.23
CA ASP A 241 17.07 0.33 8.77
C ASP A 241 16.20 -0.72 8.05
N GLU A 242 15.53 -1.59 8.79
CA GLU A 242 14.69 -2.67 8.27
C GLU A 242 13.47 -2.92 9.16
N THR A 243 12.43 -3.50 8.56
CA THR A 243 11.24 -3.97 9.28
C THR A 243 11.50 -5.32 9.97
N ASN A 244 10.75 -5.61 11.04
CA ASN A 244 10.86 -6.89 11.72
C ASN A 244 10.27 -8.05 10.89
N ARG A 245 10.89 -9.22 11.02
CA ARG A 245 10.40 -10.44 10.38
C ARG A 245 9.12 -10.95 11.02
N SER A 246 8.09 -11.20 10.21
CA SER A 246 6.91 -11.96 10.60
C SER A 246 6.81 -13.24 9.75
N LEU A 247 6.14 -14.25 10.31
CA LEU A 247 5.83 -15.48 9.57
C LEU A 247 4.60 -15.31 8.67
N TRP A 248 3.89 -14.19 8.81
CA TRP A 248 2.60 -13.94 8.20
C TRP A 248 2.61 -12.78 7.20
N SER A 249 3.72 -12.07 7.05
CA SER A 249 3.84 -10.98 6.09
C SER A 249 4.91 -11.30 5.03
N VAL A 250 4.65 -10.79 3.83
CA VAL A 250 5.43 -11.07 2.62
C VAL A 250 6.52 -10.01 2.43
N ASN A 251 6.41 -8.87 3.12
CA ASN A 251 7.29 -7.71 2.99
C ASN A 251 8.10 -7.45 4.28
N ASP A 252 8.54 -8.53 4.91
CA ASP A 252 9.04 -8.53 6.29
C ASP A 252 10.55 -8.28 6.43
N ASP A 253 11.25 -8.12 5.32
CA ASP A 253 12.69 -7.81 5.23
C ASP A 253 12.93 -6.60 4.31
N SER A 254 11.94 -5.68 4.17
CA SER A 254 12.15 -4.50 3.35
C SER A 254 13.02 -3.49 4.09
N ARG A 255 14.17 -3.17 3.48
CA ARG A 255 14.97 -2.01 3.88
C ARG A 255 14.10 -0.76 3.82
N LEU A 256 14.13 0.03 4.88
CA LEU A 256 13.46 1.33 4.93
C LEU A 256 14.01 2.23 3.83
N ARG A 257 13.12 2.71 2.96
CA ARG A 257 13.45 3.53 1.79
C ARG A 257 13.36 5.00 2.12
N LEU A 258 12.27 5.43 2.74
CA LEU A 258 12.04 6.82 3.07
C LEU A 258 11.39 6.98 4.43
N ALA A 259 12.15 6.64 5.48
CA ALA A 259 11.79 7.01 6.85
C ALA A 259 11.68 8.54 6.90
N ASP A 260 10.51 9.05 7.27
CA ASP A 260 10.13 10.45 7.03
C ASP A 260 9.96 11.19 8.35
N ASP A 261 8.93 10.87 9.13
CA ASP A 261 8.63 11.55 10.40
C ASP A 261 8.66 10.58 11.57
N LEU A 262 8.86 11.06 12.81
CA LEU A 262 8.79 10.25 14.01
C LEU A 262 8.26 10.98 15.25
N ASP A 263 7.72 10.21 16.17
CA ASP A 263 7.34 10.67 17.50
C ASP A 263 7.67 9.60 18.56
N ILE A 264 7.91 10.04 19.78
CA ILE A 264 8.32 9.19 20.91
C ILE A 264 7.23 9.25 21.98
N ALA A 265 6.59 8.11 22.21
CA ALA A 265 5.56 7.99 23.23
C ALA A 265 6.14 8.08 24.65
N ASP A 266 5.26 8.37 25.61
CA ASP A 266 5.62 8.50 27.03
C ASP A 266 6.23 7.24 27.66
N ASP A 267 6.12 6.08 27.04
CA ASP A 267 6.76 4.84 27.51
C ASP A 267 8.09 4.53 26.80
N GLY A 268 8.57 5.44 25.94
CA GLY A 268 9.81 5.31 25.18
C GLY A 268 9.67 4.56 23.87
N ARG A 269 8.46 4.14 23.47
CA ARG A 269 8.23 3.58 22.13
C ARG A 269 8.35 4.67 21.07
N ILE A 270 9.07 4.36 20.00
CA ILE A 270 9.27 5.26 18.87
C ILE A 270 8.34 4.81 17.74
N PHE A 271 7.52 5.73 17.26
CA PHE A 271 6.68 5.56 16.09
C PHE A 271 7.28 6.41 14.99
N PHE A 272 7.44 5.85 13.80
CA PHE A 272 7.93 6.61 12.66
C PHE A 272 7.20 6.17 11.40
N SER A 273 7.08 7.08 10.45
CA SER A 273 6.47 6.85 9.15
C SER A 273 7.52 6.48 8.12
N GLU A 274 7.11 5.69 7.13
CA GLU A 274 7.85 5.51 5.89
C GLU A 274 6.97 6.08 4.77
N ALA A 275 7.38 7.21 4.19
CA ALA A 275 6.56 7.92 3.21
C ALA A 275 6.34 7.12 1.91
N THR A 276 7.28 6.23 1.57
CA THR A 276 7.17 5.31 0.44
C THR A 276 8.06 4.10 0.64
N VAL A 277 7.58 2.91 0.27
CA VAL A 277 8.38 1.66 0.25
C VAL A 277 9.06 1.40 -1.11
N ARG A 278 8.86 2.30 -2.09
CA ARG A 278 9.23 2.08 -3.50
C ARG A 278 10.38 2.96 -3.97
N TYR A 279 10.44 4.19 -3.47
CA TYR A 279 11.35 5.22 -3.97
C TYR A 279 12.32 5.67 -2.88
N GLU A 280 13.50 6.11 -3.29
CA GLU A 280 14.45 6.76 -2.39
C GLU A 280 14.30 8.29 -2.47
N MET A 281 15.01 9.00 -1.59
CA MET A 281 14.89 10.45 -1.45
C MET A 281 15.23 11.25 -2.73
N HIS A 282 15.90 10.67 -3.72
CA HIS A 282 16.15 11.36 -4.99
C HIS A 282 15.07 11.10 -6.06
N GLU A 283 14.20 10.13 -5.82
CA GLU A 283 13.13 9.70 -6.74
C GLU A 283 11.72 10.06 -6.24
N TRP A 284 11.61 10.70 -5.07
CA TRP A 284 10.32 11.12 -4.49
C TRP A 284 9.39 11.89 -5.45
N PRO A 285 9.86 12.70 -6.44
CA PRO A 285 8.95 13.36 -7.37
C PRO A 285 8.16 12.38 -8.24
N VAL A 286 8.69 11.17 -8.47
CA VAL A 286 7.98 10.10 -9.19
C VAL A 286 6.79 9.60 -8.37
N ASP A 287 6.93 9.53 -7.05
CA ASP A 287 5.86 9.14 -6.15
C ASP A 287 4.69 10.12 -6.21
N GLY A 288 5.00 11.43 -6.19
CA GLY A 288 4.02 12.50 -6.36
C GLY A 288 3.30 12.44 -7.71
N LEU A 289 4.01 12.06 -8.79
CA LEU A 289 3.40 11.89 -10.12
C LEU A 289 2.49 10.66 -10.20
N GLU A 290 2.81 9.59 -9.47
CA GLU A 290 1.98 8.38 -9.44
C GLU A 290 0.66 8.59 -8.68
N ALA A 291 0.64 9.53 -7.71
CA ALA A 291 -0.53 9.88 -6.90
C ALA A 291 -1.24 8.64 -6.29
N ARG A 292 -0.46 7.64 -5.88
CA ARG A 292 -0.94 6.38 -5.28
C ARG A 292 -0.18 6.12 -3.99
N GLY A 293 -0.90 6.07 -2.88
CA GLY A 293 -0.33 5.71 -1.58
C GLY A 293 0.35 4.34 -1.63
N ASN A 294 1.61 4.32 -1.19
CA ASN A 294 2.45 3.12 -1.16
C ASN A 294 3.43 3.11 0.03
N GLY A 295 3.24 4.03 0.99
CA GLY A 295 3.80 4.04 2.34
C GLY A 295 2.65 4.06 3.35
#